data_AF-Q9AW46-F1
#
_entry.id   AF-Q9AW46-F1
#
_cell.length_a   1.000
_cell.length_b   1.000
_cell.length_c   1.000
_cell.angle_alpha   90.00
_cell.angle_beta   90.00
_cell.angle_gamma   90.00
#
_symmetry.space_group_name_H-M   'P 1'
#
loop_
_entity.id
_entity.type
_entity.pdbx_description
1 polymer ?
#
loop_
_entity_poly.entity_id
_entity_poly.type
_entity_poly.pdbx_seq_one_letter_code
_entity_poly.pdbx_strand_id
1 'polypeptide(L)'
;MWPLKNHKHKNKEIGEHINELKIGNFKNRDYEKINKLTRFQLMRYGIFRRSDLKKEKIKKIISQSNVVLKNITSMDPLIIAIKGLAKIYIGEKIEKAKQVMFEIEDTSRWMSSPIQNNHLIKSLNSKKPHYVKDNLI
;
A
#
# COMPACT_ATOMS: atom_id res chain seq x y z
N MET A 1 -36.13 -39.73 3.72
CA MET A 1 -35.81 -38.48 3.01
C MET A 1 -35.15 -37.52 4.02
N TRP A 2 -33.81 -37.44 4.04
CA TRP A 2 -33.06 -36.57 4.98
C TRP A 2 -32.82 -35.17 4.37
N PRO A 3 -32.88 -34.07 5.13
CA PRO A 3 -32.86 -32.72 4.58
C PRO A 3 -31.42 -32.20 4.40
N LEU A 4 -30.94 -32.12 3.16
CA LEU A 4 -29.60 -31.60 2.79
C LEU A 4 -29.49 -30.07 2.73
N LYS A 5 -30.47 -29.30 3.22
CA LYS A 5 -30.52 -27.83 3.03
C LYS A 5 -29.75 -27.01 4.08
N ASN A 6 -29.39 -27.57 5.23
CA ASN A 6 -28.83 -26.80 6.37
C ASN A 6 -27.31 -26.59 6.37
N HIS A 7 -26.52 -27.38 5.62
CA HIS A 7 -25.06 -27.26 5.67
C HIS A 7 -24.50 -26.07 4.87
N LYS A 8 -25.18 -25.63 3.80
CA LYS A 8 -24.72 -24.51 2.97
C LYS A 8 -24.84 -23.15 3.68
N HIS A 9 -25.88 -22.95 4.47
CA HIS A 9 -26.08 -21.70 5.23
C HIS A 9 -25.07 -21.56 6.38
N LYS A 10 -24.85 -22.62 7.17
CA LYS A 10 -23.84 -22.62 8.24
C LYS A 10 -22.43 -22.31 7.74
N ASN A 11 -22.02 -22.90 6.61
CA ASN A 11 -20.68 -22.64 6.06
C ASN A 11 -20.50 -21.21 5.54
N LYS A 12 -21.59 -20.56 5.09
CA LYS A 12 -21.57 -19.16 4.65
C LYS A 12 -21.43 -18.20 5.85
N GLU A 13 -22.21 -18.43 6.91
CA GLU A 13 -22.15 -17.63 8.15
C GLU A 13 -20.79 -17.74 8.85
N ILE A 14 -20.21 -18.95 8.90
CA ILE A 14 -18.85 -19.17 9.43
C ILE A 14 -17.80 -18.40 8.60
N GLY A 15 -17.94 -18.39 7.28
CA GLY A 15 -17.04 -17.66 6.38
C GLY A 15 -17.11 -16.14 6.55
N GLU A 16 -18.33 -15.60 6.73
CA GLU A 16 -18.56 -14.17 6.99
C GLU A 16 -17.95 -13.76 8.34
N HIS A 17 -18.18 -14.55 9.39
CA HIS A 17 -17.65 -14.28 10.73
C HIS A 17 -16.11 -14.35 10.80
N ILE A 18 -15.48 -15.28 10.06
CA ILE A 18 -14.01 -15.35 9.94
C ILE A 18 -13.46 -14.12 9.20
N ASN A 19 -14.14 -13.65 8.16
CA ASN A 19 -13.73 -12.44 7.44
C ASN A 19 -13.84 -11.20 8.33
N GLU A 20 -14.91 -11.07 9.11
CA GLU A 20 -15.06 -9.96 10.06
C GLU A 20 -13.97 -9.95 11.14
N LEU A 21 -13.64 -11.11 11.71
CA LEU A 21 -12.53 -11.24 12.66
C LEU A 21 -11.18 -10.88 12.05
N LYS A 22 -10.93 -11.30 10.80
CA LYS A 22 -9.71 -10.93 10.06
C LYS A 22 -9.65 -9.42 9.79
N ILE A 23 -10.76 -8.81 9.40
CA ILE A 23 -10.87 -7.37 9.15
C ILE A 23 -10.66 -6.58 10.46
N GLY A 24 -11.25 -7.03 11.56
CA GLY A 24 -11.07 -6.43 12.89
C GLY A 24 -9.61 -6.47 13.34
N ASN A 25 -8.97 -7.64 13.21
CA ASN A 25 -7.55 -7.82 13.57
C ASN A 25 -6.59 -7.01 12.67
N PHE A 26 -6.94 -6.78 11.41
CA PHE A 26 -6.15 -5.94 10.50
C PHE A 26 -6.30 -4.46 10.88
N LYS A 27 -7.53 -4.00 11.09
CA LYS A 27 -7.82 -2.64 11.55
C LYS A 27 -7.07 -2.32 12.84
N ASN A 28 -7.13 -3.20 13.84
CA ASN A 28 -6.48 -2.98 15.14
C ASN A 28 -4.97 -2.80 15.02
N ARG A 29 -4.29 -3.62 14.20
CA ARG A 29 -2.84 -3.51 13.98
C ARG A 29 -2.45 -2.21 13.27
N ASP A 30 -3.25 -1.76 12.31
CA ASP A 30 -3.02 -0.49 11.63
C ASP A 30 -3.21 0.69 12.59
N TYR A 31 -4.27 0.66 13.43
CA TYR A 31 -4.50 1.69 14.43
C TYR A 31 -3.36 1.79 15.44
N GLU A 32 -2.84 0.66 15.93
CA GLU A 32 -1.69 0.64 16.84
C GLU A 32 -0.44 1.30 16.23
N LYS A 33 -0.16 1.02 14.95
CA LYS A 33 0.98 1.63 14.25
C LYS A 33 0.77 3.13 14.03
N ILE A 34 -0.43 3.53 13.62
CA ILE A 34 -0.78 4.94 13.39
C ILE A 34 -0.70 5.72 14.71
N ASN A 35 -1.08 5.12 15.83
CA ASN A 35 -1.07 5.78 17.14
C ASN A 35 0.34 6.08 17.66
N LYS A 36 1.35 5.36 17.17
CA LYS A 36 2.77 5.61 17.49
C LYS A 36 3.39 6.74 16.66
N LEU A 37 2.68 7.27 15.67
CA LEU A 37 3.19 8.33 14.80
C LEU A 37 3.19 9.68 15.52
N THR A 38 4.28 10.42 15.39
CA THR A 38 4.34 11.85 15.76
C THR A 38 3.29 12.66 14.97
N ARG A 39 2.93 13.85 15.48
CA ARG A 39 1.95 14.74 14.84
C ARG A 39 2.27 15.03 13.36
N PHE A 40 3.54 15.25 13.04
CA PHE A 40 3.99 15.51 11.66
C PHE A 40 3.91 14.26 10.78
N GLN A 41 4.26 13.08 11.31
CA GLN A 41 4.10 11.81 10.61
C GLN A 41 2.63 11.50 10.33
N LEU A 42 1.76 11.71 11.33
CA LEU A 42 0.32 11.51 11.20
C LEU A 42 -0.30 12.43 10.13
N MET A 43 0.12 13.69 10.08
CA MET A 43 -0.32 14.64 9.05
C MET A 43 0.06 14.15 7.64
N ARG A 44 1.33 13.77 7.43
CA ARG A 44 1.79 13.25 6.13
C ARG A 44 1.10 11.94 5.75
N TYR A 45 0.92 11.04 6.71
CA TYR A 45 0.15 9.81 6.52
C TYR A 45 -1.28 10.12 6.08
N GLY A 46 -1.95 11.09 6.70
CA GLY A 46 -3.29 11.51 6.31
C GLY A 46 -3.37 12.06 4.90
N ILE A 47 -2.39 12.87 4.48
CA ILE A 47 -2.27 13.39 3.11
C ILE A 47 -2.07 12.24 2.12
N PHE A 48 -1.12 11.34 2.38
CA PHE A 48 -0.85 10.18 1.51
C PHE A 48 -2.03 9.21 1.46
N ARG A 49 -2.71 8.95 2.57
CA ARG A 49 -3.88 8.06 2.63
C ARG A 49 -5.00 8.59 1.74
N ARG A 50 -5.29 9.90 1.82
CA ARG A 50 -6.33 10.57 1.02
C ARG A 50 -5.91 10.87 -0.42
N SER A 51 -4.61 10.85 -0.72
CA SER A 51 -4.16 11.09 -2.09
C SER A 51 -4.67 9.99 -3.01
N ASP A 52 -5.11 10.37 -4.19
CA ASP A 52 -5.61 9.43 -5.18
C ASP A 52 -4.92 9.65 -6.53
N LEU A 53 -4.70 8.55 -7.24
CA LEU A 53 -4.19 8.59 -8.59
C LEU A 53 -5.36 8.83 -9.54
N LYS A 54 -5.31 9.93 -10.29
CA LYS A 54 -6.37 10.32 -11.23
C LYS A 54 -6.61 9.20 -12.25
N LYS A 55 -7.85 8.71 -12.31
CA LYS A 55 -8.25 7.59 -13.18
C LYS A 55 -7.97 7.89 -14.67
N GLU A 56 -8.10 9.14 -15.08
CA GLU A 56 -7.84 9.60 -16.46
C GLU A 56 -6.36 9.47 -16.82
N LYS A 57 -5.46 9.78 -15.87
CA LYS A 57 -4.01 9.64 -16.07
C LYS A 57 -3.62 8.18 -16.20
N ILE A 58 -4.18 7.31 -15.36
CA ILE A 58 -3.92 5.86 -15.41
C ILE A 58 -4.45 5.26 -16.71
N LYS A 59 -5.68 5.61 -17.11
CA LYS A 59 -6.24 5.20 -18.40
C LYS A 59 -5.31 5.59 -19.54
N LYS A 60 -4.83 6.83 -19.57
CA LYS A 60 -3.87 7.30 -20.59
C LYS A 60 -2.60 6.44 -20.63
N ILE A 61 -1.99 6.17 -19.47
CA ILE A 61 -0.78 5.33 -19.38
C ILE A 61 -1.05 3.90 -19.88
N ILE A 62 -2.15 3.29 -19.45
CA ILE A 62 -2.53 1.93 -19.86
C ILE A 62 -2.72 1.87 -21.37
N SER A 63 -3.51 2.78 -21.94
CA SER A 63 -3.77 2.83 -23.38
C SER A 63 -2.52 3.14 -24.21
N GLN A 64 -1.54 3.86 -23.64
CA GLN A 64 -0.22 4.07 -24.27
C GLN A 64 0.67 2.82 -24.20
N SER A 65 0.58 2.05 -23.11
CA SER A 65 1.39 0.84 -22.91
C SER A 65 0.89 -0.37 -23.71
N ASN A 66 -0.42 -0.48 -23.91
CA ASN A 66 -1.04 -1.61 -24.60
C ASN A 66 -2.23 -1.14 -25.45
N VAL A 67 -2.09 -1.28 -26.77
CA VAL A 67 -3.07 -0.84 -27.77
C VAL A 67 -4.41 -1.55 -27.62
N VAL A 68 -4.44 -2.80 -27.13
CA VAL A 68 -5.67 -3.57 -26.91
C VAL A 68 -6.53 -2.97 -25.80
N LEU A 69 -5.91 -2.27 -24.84
CA LEU A 69 -6.58 -1.67 -23.68
C LEU A 69 -7.01 -0.21 -23.91
N LYS A 70 -7.05 0.26 -25.17
CA LYS A 70 -7.41 1.64 -25.52
C LYS A 70 -8.85 2.02 -25.13
N ASN A 71 -9.76 1.05 -25.18
CA ASN A 71 -11.19 1.26 -24.95
C ASN A 71 -11.64 1.02 -23.49
N ILE A 72 -10.68 0.93 -22.57
CA ILE A 72 -10.98 0.65 -21.16
C ILE A 72 -11.84 1.75 -20.53
N THR A 73 -12.86 1.36 -19.76
CA THR A 73 -13.74 2.31 -19.07
C THR A 73 -13.11 2.80 -17.77
N SER A 74 -13.37 4.03 -17.35
CA SER A 74 -12.76 4.61 -16.15
C SER A 74 -13.15 3.91 -14.82
N MET A 75 -14.21 3.09 -14.83
CA MET A 75 -14.64 2.26 -13.70
C MET A 75 -14.17 0.80 -13.80
N ASP A 76 -13.33 0.48 -14.79
CA ASP A 76 -12.84 -0.87 -14.98
C ASP A 76 -12.06 -1.36 -13.74
N PRO A 77 -12.34 -2.58 -13.23
CA PRO A 77 -11.61 -3.17 -12.11
C PRO A 77 -10.09 -3.15 -12.28
N LEU A 78 -9.58 -3.22 -13.51
CA LEU A 78 -8.15 -3.13 -13.81
C LEU A 78 -7.58 -1.77 -13.42
N ILE A 79 -8.30 -0.67 -13.67
CA ILE A 79 -7.85 0.67 -13.26
C ILE A 79 -7.78 0.76 -11.74
N ILE A 80 -8.78 0.21 -11.04
CA ILE A 80 -8.81 0.18 -9.57
C ILE A 80 -7.62 -0.64 -9.02
N ALA A 81 -7.36 -1.80 -9.62
CA ALA A 81 -6.24 -2.66 -9.24
C ALA A 81 -4.89 -1.95 -9.45
N ILE A 82 -4.69 -1.34 -10.62
CA ILE A 82 -3.45 -0.60 -10.94
C ILE A 82 -3.26 0.58 -9.99
N LYS A 83 -4.32 1.30 -9.63
CA LYS A 83 -4.26 2.37 -8.61
C LYS A 83 -3.74 1.84 -7.28
N GLY A 84 -4.31 0.74 -6.80
CA GLY A 84 -3.91 0.10 -5.55
C GLY A 84 -2.45 -0.36 -5.58
N LEU A 85 -2.08 -1.10 -6.62
CA LEU A 85 -0.72 -1.62 -6.81
C LEU A 85 0.31 -0.49 -6.91
N ALA A 86 0.04 0.55 -7.71
CA ALA A 86 0.93 1.70 -7.84
C ALA A 86 1.13 2.42 -6.50
N LYS A 87 0.08 2.57 -5.69
CA LYS A 87 0.17 3.22 -4.38
C LYS A 87 1.05 2.44 -3.40
N ILE A 88 0.88 1.11 -3.37
CA ILE A 88 1.71 0.22 -2.54
C ILE A 88 3.16 0.27 -3.03
N TYR A 89 3.38 0.10 -4.33
CA TYR A 89 4.70 0.10 -4.93
C TYR A 89 5.48 1.40 -4.67
N ILE A 90 4.86 2.55 -4.90
CA ILE A 90 5.49 3.86 -4.63
C ILE A 90 5.83 4.00 -3.15
N GLY A 91 4.92 3.58 -2.25
CA GLY A 91 5.17 3.59 -0.81
C GLY A 91 6.40 2.78 -0.43
N GLU A 92 6.50 1.54 -0.91
CA GLU A 92 7.65 0.66 -0.65
C GLU A 92 8.96 1.23 -1.19
N LYS A 93 8.94 1.85 -2.38
CA LYS A 93 10.14 2.46 -2.97
C LYS A 93 10.62 3.68 -2.20
N ILE A 94 9.70 4.54 -1.76
CA ILE A 94 10.02 5.71 -0.94
C ILE A 94 10.61 5.26 0.40
N GLU A 95 10.02 4.26 1.03
CA GLU A 95 10.48 3.72 2.32
C GLU A 95 11.89 3.13 2.21
N LYS A 96 12.13 2.31 1.17
CA LYS A 96 13.48 1.77 0.90
C LYS A 96 14.49 2.88 0.59
N ALA A 97 14.10 3.91 -0.15
CA ALA A 97 14.99 5.03 -0.43
C ALA A 97 15.34 5.82 0.84
N LYS A 98 14.38 6.00 1.76
CA LYS A 98 14.65 6.58 3.08
C LYS A 98 15.55 5.70 3.93
N GLN A 99 15.35 4.39 3.90
CA GLN A 99 16.23 3.44 4.57
C GLN A 99 17.66 3.56 4.04
N VAL A 100 17.85 3.60 2.72
CA VAL A 100 19.17 3.81 2.12
C VAL A 100 19.78 5.13 2.57
N MET A 101 19.02 6.23 2.52
CA MET A 101 19.46 7.56 2.96
C MET A 101 19.99 7.55 4.41
N PHE A 102 19.34 6.79 5.29
CA PHE A 102 19.79 6.61 6.67
C PHE A 102 21.03 5.71 6.78
N GLU A 103 21.06 4.59 6.05
CA GLU A 103 22.19 3.64 6.05
C GLU A 103 23.49 4.28 5.54
N ILE A 104 23.41 5.25 4.62
CA ILE A 104 24.58 5.95 4.08
C ILE A 104 24.93 7.23 4.85
N GLU A 105 24.26 7.50 5.97
CA GLU A 105 24.45 8.67 6.83
C GLU A 105 24.34 10.04 6.11
N ASP A 106 23.78 10.07 4.89
CA ASP A 106 23.61 11.28 4.06
C ASP A 106 22.64 12.28 4.72
N THR A 107 21.84 11.83 5.69
CA THR A 107 21.22 12.76 6.64
C THR A 107 20.98 12.12 8.01
N SER A 108 21.37 12.84 9.06
CA SER A 108 21.04 12.58 10.47
C SER A 108 19.56 12.74 10.84
N ARG A 109 18.72 13.37 10.01
CA ARG A 109 17.29 13.60 10.24
C ARG A 109 16.42 12.96 9.16
N TRP A 110 15.92 11.74 9.44
CA TRP A 110 14.97 11.01 8.59
C TRP A 110 13.79 11.87 8.08
N MET A 111 13.29 12.75 8.96
CA MET A 111 12.12 13.60 8.74
C MET A 111 12.37 14.87 7.92
N SER A 112 13.62 15.36 7.84
CA SER A 112 13.90 16.74 7.41
C SER A 112 14.52 16.82 6.02
N SER A 113 15.22 15.77 5.56
CA SER A 113 15.86 15.80 4.26
C SER A 113 14.99 15.25 3.14
N PRO A 114 14.95 15.90 1.96
CA PRO A 114 14.30 15.37 0.79
C PRO A 114 15.04 14.13 0.26
N ILE A 115 14.31 13.20 -0.34
CA ILE A 115 14.91 12.05 -1.03
C ILE A 115 15.55 12.56 -2.32
N GLN A 116 16.84 12.34 -2.48
CA GLN A 116 17.59 12.62 -3.69
C GLN A 116 17.60 11.41 -4.66
N ASN A 117 17.99 11.66 -5.91
CA ASN A 117 18.00 10.65 -6.97
C ASN A 117 18.94 9.47 -6.64
N ASN A 118 20.08 9.74 -5.99
CA ASN A 118 21.04 8.72 -5.54
C ASN A 118 20.36 7.65 -4.63
N HIS A 119 19.47 8.06 -3.73
CA HIS A 119 18.75 7.18 -2.80
C HIS A 119 17.77 6.29 -3.55
N LEU A 120 17.04 6.85 -4.51
CA LEU A 120 16.09 6.10 -5.33
C LEU A 120 16.82 5.04 -6.15
N ILE A 121 17.88 5.41 -6.87
CA ILE A 121 18.65 4.47 -7.70
C ILE A 121 19.24 3.34 -6.85
N LYS A 122 19.88 3.67 -5.72
CA LYS A 122 20.42 2.66 -4.80
C LYS A 122 19.32 1.76 -4.22
N SER A 123 18.14 2.30 -3.92
CA SER A 123 17.00 1.51 -3.43
C SER A 123 16.45 0.52 -4.45
N LEU A 124 16.52 0.84 -5.75
CA LEU A 124 16.10 -0.05 -6.84
C LEU A 124 17.05 -1.23 -7.01
N ASN A 125 18.35 -0.98 -6.85
CA ASN A 125 19.40 -1.99 -6.99
C ASN A 125 19.58 -2.84 -5.72
N SER A 126 19.01 -2.43 -4.59
CA SER A 126 19.09 -3.16 -3.33
C SER A 126 18.19 -4.40 -3.35
N LYS A 127 18.82 -5.58 -3.26
CA LYS A 127 18.14 -6.88 -3.08
C LYS A 127 17.66 -7.11 -1.65
N LYS A 128 17.93 -6.18 -0.71
CA LYS A 128 17.55 -6.36 0.69
C LYS A 128 16.02 -6.42 0.80
N PRO A 129 15.46 -7.43 1.51
CA PRO A 129 14.06 -7.41 1.89
C PRO A 129 13.78 -6.16 2.72
N HIS A 130 12.57 -5.63 2.63
CA HIS A 130 12.14 -4.60 3.55
C HIS A 130 12.02 -5.25 4.93
N TYR A 131 12.98 -4.97 5.81
CA TYR A 131 12.87 -5.31 7.23
C TYR A 131 12.48 -4.04 7.97
N VAL A 132 11.27 -4.04 8.51
CA VAL A 132 10.91 -3.14 9.60
C VAL A 132 11.82 -3.52 10.75
N LYS A 133 12.90 -2.76 10.99
CA LYS A 133 13.53 -2.81 12.30
C LYS A 133 12.50 -2.20 13.25
N ASP A 134 11.79 -3.04 14.00
CA ASP A 134 10.73 -2.65 14.94
C ASP A 134 11.18 -1.68 16.06
N ASN A 135 12.42 -1.19 16.05
CA ASN A 135 13.05 -0.42 17.12
C ASN A 135 13.77 0.86 16.65
N LEU A 136 13.20 1.62 15.72
CA LEU A 136 13.64 3.00 15.45
C LEU A 136 12.43 3.93 15.42
N ILE A 137 11.82 4.09 16.60
CA ILE A 137 11.02 5.27 16.97
C ILE A 137 11.88 6.06 17.96
#